data_AF-A0A3P3DZZ0-F1
#
_entry.id   AF-A0A3P3DZZ0-F1
#
_cell.length_a   1.000
_cell.length_b   1.000
_cell.length_c   1.000
_cell.angle_alpha   90.00
_cell.angle_beta   90.00
_cell.angle_gamma   90.00
#
_symmetry.space_group_name_H-M   'P 1'
#
loop_
_entity.id
_entity.type
_entity.pdbx_description
1 polymer ?
#
loop_
_entity_poly.entity_id
_entity_poly.type
_entity_poly.pdbx_seq_one_letter_code
_entity_poly.pdbx_strand_id
1 'polypeptide(L)' 'SLIIAEDLASHSVDVDFMQAKIATARFYAEHILAKVPGIRDSIVDGAESVTALALDAF' A
#
# COMPACT_ATOMS: atom_id res chain seq x y z
N SER A 1 -14.52 -5.71 4.62
CA SER A 1 -13.14 -6.23 4.45
C SER A 1 -13.08 -7.03 3.15
N LEU A 2 -11.89 -7.37 2.63
CA LEU A 2 -11.74 -8.20 1.42
C LEU A 2 -12.47 -9.56 1.57
N ILE A 3 -12.25 -10.23 2.72
CA ILE A 3 -12.87 -11.52 3.05
C ILE A 3 -14.40 -11.47 2.99
N ILE A 4 -15.02 -10.42 3.53
CA ILE A 4 -16.49 -10.25 3.48
C ILE A 4 -16.98 -10.03 2.04
N ALA A 5 -16.22 -9.29 1.24
CA ALA A 5 -16.61 -9.04 -0.16
C ALA A 5 -16.51 -10.31 -1.01
N GLU A 6 -15.48 -11.14 -0.79
CA GLU A 6 -15.32 -12.44 -1.44
C GLU A 6 -16.45 -13.41 -1.03
N ASP A 7 -16.80 -13.45 0.25
CA ASP A 7 -17.89 -14.27 0.78
C ASP A 7 -19.25 -13.86 0.19
N LEU A 8 -19.60 -12.58 0.22
CA LEU A 8 -20.87 -12.09 -0.34
C LEU A 8 -20.98 -12.30 -1.85
N ALA A 9 -19.88 -12.11 -2.60
CA ALA A 9 -19.85 -12.41 -4.02
C ALA A 9 -20.11 -13.90 -4.29
N SER A 10 -19.58 -14.80 -3.47
CA SER A 10 -19.82 -16.26 -3.59
C SER A 10 -21.28 -16.64 -3.36
N HIS A 11 -22.01 -15.85 -2.56
CA HIS A 11 -23.44 -15.98 -2.32
C HIS A 11 -24.31 -15.19 -3.32
N SER A 12 -23.72 -14.68 -4.41
CA SER A 12 -24.43 -13.88 -5.45
C SER A 12 -25.11 -12.61 -4.94
N VAL A 13 -24.64 -12.07 -3.81
CA VAL A 13 -25.15 -10.81 -3.24
C VAL A 13 -24.39 -9.64 -3.86
N ASP A 14 -25.10 -8.79 -4.60
CA ASP A 14 -24.58 -7.53 -5.18
C ASP A 14 -23.21 -7.72 -5.87
N VAL A 15 -23.16 -8.69 -6.80
CA VAL A 15 -21.90 -9.23 -7.35
C VAL A 15 -21.02 -8.15 -7.96
N ASP A 16 -21.58 -7.24 -8.75
CA ASP A 16 -20.81 -6.18 -9.42
C ASP A 16 -20.15 -5.24 -8.39
N PHE A 17 -20.88 -4.88 -7.33
CA PHE A 17 -20.35 -4.05 -6.26
C PHE A 17 -19.28 -4.81 -5.44
N MET A 18 -19.49 -6.08 -5.14
CA MET A 18 -18.49 -6.90 -4.43
C MET A 18 -17.22 -7.08 -5.25
N GLN A 19 -17.33 -7.29 -6.56
CA GLN A 19 -16.17 -7.37 -7.46
C GLN A 19 -15.38 -6.04 -7.49
N ALA A 20 -16.08 -4.90 -7.52
CA ALA A 20 -15.42 -3.59 -7.43
C ALA A 20 -14.65 -3.42 -6.11
N LYS A 21 -15.22 -3.89 -4.98
CA LYS A 21 -14.56 -3.85 -3.66
C LYS A 21 -13.32 -4.75 -3.62
N ILE A 22 -13.40 -5.96 -4.19
CA ILE A 22 -12.28 -6.90 -4.28
C ILE A 22 -11.14 -6.29 -5.12
N ALA A 23 -11.46 -5.79 -6.32
CA ALA A 23 -10.48 -5.17 -7.21
C ALA A 23 -9.79 -3.97 -6.55
N THR A 24 -10.56 -3.11 -5.88
CA THR A 24 -10.01 -1.94 -5.17
C THR A 24 -9.07 -2.34 -4.03
N ALA A 25 -9.45 -3.35 -3.24
CA ALA A 25 -8.63 -3.81 -2.12
C ALA A 25 -7.30 -4.41 -2.61
N ARG A 26 -7.32 -5.22 -3.68
CA ARG A 26 -6.11 -5.79 -4.28
C ARG A 26 -5.21 -4.72 -4.88
N PHE A 27 -5.76 -3.78 -5.64
CA PHE A 27 -4.99 -2.66 -6.17
C PHE A 27 -4.27 -1.89 -5.05
N TYR A 28 -4.98 -1.56 -3.97
CA TYR A 28 -4.39 -0.85 -2.85
C TYR A 28 -3.24 -1.65 -2.20
N ALA A 29 -3.41 -2.96 -2.01
CA ALA A 29 -2.36 -3.82 -1.47
C ALA A 29 -1.12 -3.87 -2.37
N GLU A 30 -1.32 -4.08 -3.67
CA GLU A 30 -0.25 -4.27 -4.65
C GLU A 30 0.49 -2.98 -5.01
N HIS A 31 -0.22 -1.84 -5.04
CA HIS A 31 0.34 -0.61 -5.62
C HIS A 31 0.57 0.50 -4.58
N ILE A 32 -0.18 0.51 -3.49
CA ILE A 32 -0.08 1.55 -2.46
C ILE A 32 0.66 1.01 -1.24
N LEU A 33 0.21 -0.11 -0.65
CA LEU A 33 0.86 -0.69 0.52
C LEU A 33 2.25 -1.23 0.23
N ALA A 34 2.53 -1.68 -1.01
CA ALA A 34 3.86 -2.09 -1.43
C ALA A 34 4.94 -0.99 -1.24
N LYS A 35 4.55 0.29 -1.15
CA LYS A 35 5.47 1.41 -0.91
C LYS A 35 5.90 1.54 0.56
N VAL A 36 5.12 1.00 1.49
CA VAL A 36 5.32 1.20 2.94
C VAL A 36 6.69 0.74 3.42
N PRO A 37 7.21 -0.45 3.03
CA PRO A 37 8.54 -0.87 3.44
C PRO A 37 9.63 0.10 2.98
N GLY A 38 9.59 0.58 1.73
CA GLY A 38 10.58 1.53 1.23
C GLY A 38 10.56 2.88 1.96
N ILE A 39 9.36 3.38 2.29
CA ILE A 39 9.23 4.59 3.12
C ILE A 39 9.79 4.36 4.52
N ARG A 40 9.46 3.22 5.15
CA ARG A 40 10.00 2.86 6.46
C ARG A 40 11.53 2.85 6.44
N ASP A 41 12.13 2.19 5.46
CA ASP A 41 13.58 2.06 5.37
C ASP A 41 14.24 3.43 5.15
N SER A 42 13.63 4.32 4.36
CA SER A 42 14.11 5.70 4.21
C SER A 42 14.12 6.49 5.53
N ILE A 43 13.20 6.19 6.45
CA ILE A 43 13.11 6.84 7.76
C ILE A 43 14.14 6.24 8.73
N VAL A 44 14.27 4.92 8.76
CA VAL A 44 15.14 4.21 9.71
C VAL A 44 16.61 4.32 9.33
N ASP A 45 16.92 4.16 8.04
CA ASP A 45 18.29 3.98 7.55
C ASP A 45 18.78 5.14 6.66
N GLY A 46 17.92 6.09 6.28
CA GLY A 46 18.26 7.14 5.29
C GLY A 46 19.11 8.30 5.81
N ALA A 47 19.30 8.44 7.13
CA ALA A 47 19.90 9.61 7.75
C ALA A 47 21.39 9.82 7.43
N GLU A 48 22.15 8.74 7.20
CA GLU A 48 23.59 8.84 6.91
C GLU A 48 23.85 9.62 5.62
N SER A 49 23.07 9.36 4.57
CA SER A 49 23.24 10.01 3.26
C SER A 49 23.04 11.53 3.28
N VAL A 50 22.08 12.02 4.06
CA VAL A 50 21.79 13.47 4.19
C VAL A 50 22.74 14.18 5.15
N THR A 51 23.32 13.45 6.10
CA THR A 51 24.29 14.01 7.07
C THR A 51 25.73 13.97 6.57
N ALA A 52 26.01 13.23 5.49
CA ALA A 52 27.33 13.15 4.87
C ALA A 52 27.72 14.40 4.04
N LEU A 53 26.76 15.28 3.71
CA LEU A 53 27.02 16.52 2.96
C LEU A 53 27.55 17.62 3.89
N ALA A 54 28.59 18.32 3.44
CA ALA A 54 29.11 19.49 4.14
C ALA A 54 28.08 20.64 4.11
N LEU A 55 27.97 21.40 5.20
CA LEU A 55 26.96 22.45 5.36
C LEU A 55 27.09 23.58 4.32
N ASP A 56 28.29 23.79 3.78
CA ASP A 56 28.59 24.77 2.73
C ASP A 56 28.24 24.29 1.31
N ALA A 57 27.76 23.05 1.17
CA ALA A 57 27.31 22.47 -0.10
C ALA A 57 25.79 22.64 -0.36
N PHE A 58 25.06 23.34 0.52
CA PHE A 58 23.65 23.69 0.40
C PHE A 58 23.47 25.20 0.24
#